data_AF-A0A9P2I5H2-F1
#
_entry.id   AF-A0A9P2I5H2-F1
#
_cell.length_a   1.000
_cell.length_b   1.000
_cell.length_c   1.000
_cell.angle_alpha   90.00
_cell.angle_beta   90.00
_cell.angle_gamma   90.00
#
_symmetry.space_group_name_H-M   'P 1'
#
loop_
_entity.id
_entity.type
_entity.pdbx_description
1 polymer ?
#
loop_
_entity_poly.entity_id
_entity_poly.type
_entity_poly.pdbx_seq_one_letter_code
_entity_poly.pdbx_strand_id
1 'polypeptide(L)'
;MFKSKNIKITDFTLKSKQPFFKAQAISGKFQRRFTGIHFYEAEFTANFMAQDINEVKEFVAKHLFGRPFSVPLSYFSKYTGDVRQMVTSAAGTARGGRKVRLSNFTGTLKAGTIIQFENHKKIYTITEDVKSGGEMKLFPNLRQNVLAGEVIKYQNVEGEFVLKTENIDWKIAQIGKMKFELVENV
;
A
#
# COMPACT_ATOMS: atom_id res chain seq x y z
N MET A 1 10.39 -6.41 -2.93
CA MET A 1 11.06 -6.69 -1.64
C MET A 1 12.18 -7.68 -1.90
N PHE A 2 13.20 -7.77 -1.03
CA PHE A 2 14.25 -8.80 -1.17
C PHE A 2 13.62 -10.20 -1.22
N LYS A 3 13.97 -10.99 -2.23
CA LYS A 3 13.55 -12.39 -2.39
C LYS A 3 14.73 -13.31 -2.06
N SER A 4 15.33 -13.14 -0.89
CA SER A 4 16.50 -13.90 -0.46
C SER A 4 16.32 -14.42 0.96
N LYS A 5 16.92 -15.60 1.23
CA LYS A 5 17.00 -16.17 2.58
C LYS A 5 18.11 -15.53 3.42
N ASN A 6 19.12 -14.94 2.76
CA ASN A 6 20.32 -14.39 3.38
C ASN A 6 20.07 -12.98 3.92
N ILE A 7 19.17 -12.22 3.29
CA ILE A 7 18.78 -10.87 3.72
C ILE A 7 17.58 -10.95 4.67
N LYS A 8 17.78 -10.53 5.93
CA LYS A 8 16.70 -10.44 6.93
C LYS A 8 16.15 -9.03 7.01
N ILE A 9 14.84 -8.89 6.80
CA ILE A 9 14.16 -7.60 6.90
C ILE A 9 13.61 -7.43 8.32
N THR A 10 13.96 -6.31 8.96
CA THR A 10 13.45 -5.90 10.27
C THR A 10 12.85 -4.51 10.21
N ASP A 11 12.09 -4.16 11.25
CA ASP A 11 11.59 -2.79 11.50
C ASP A 11 10.72 -2.22 10.38
N PHE A 12 9.97 -3.08 9.70
CA PHE A 12 9.08 -2.65 8.62
C PHE A 12 8.00 -1.71 9.15
N THR A 13 8.01 -0.47 8.70
CA THR A 13 7.06 0.57 9.08
C THR A 13 6.30 1.05 7.86
N LEU A 14 4.97 1.09 7.94
CA LEU A 14 4.08 1.62 6.90
C LEU A 14 3.40 2.90 7.41
N LYS A 15 3.57 4.01 6.71
CA LYS A 15 3.05 5.34 7.07
C LYS A 15 2.00 5.77 6.04
N SER A 16 0.75 5.91 6.46
CA SER A 16 -0.29 6.54 5.66
C SER A 16 -0.07 8.05 5.59
N LYS A 17 0.18 8.61 4.40
CA LYS A 17 0.38 10.05 4.19
C LYS A 17 -0.84 10.67 3.55
N GLN A 18 -1.36 11.67 4.24
CA GLN A 18 -2.52 12.46 3.83
C GLN A 18 -2.15 13.94 3.97
N PRO A 19 -1.81 14.64 2.87
CA PRO A 19 -1.54 16.06 2.95
C PRO A 19 -2.82 16.83 3.31
N PHE A 20 -2.72 17.74 4.28
CA PHE A 20 -3.78 18.66 4.65
C PHE A 20 -3.25 20.08 4.57
N PHE A 21 -4.03 20.99 3.98
CA PHE A 21 -3.86 22.42 4.24
C PHE A 21 -4.27 22.69 5.69
N LYS A 22 -3.42 23.37 6.45
CA LYS A 22 -3.66 23.72 7.85
C LYS A 22 -3.53 25.22 8.00
N ALA A 23 -4.54 25.84 8.60
CA ALA A 23 -4.48 27.23 9.06
C ALA A 23 -4.89 27.28 10.53
N GLN A 24 -4.14 28.03 11.33
CA GLN A 24 -4.44 28.26 12.75
C GLN A 24 -4.66 29.75 12.94
N ALA A 25 -5.84 30.14 13.42
CA ALA A 25 -6.12 31.53 13.78
C ALA A 25 -5.41 31.89 15.09
N ILE A 26 -5.19 33.20 15.31
CA ILE A 26 -4.64 33.74 16.57
C ILE A 26 -5.50 33.31 17.78
N SER A 27 -6.80 33.10 17.57
CA SER A 27 -7.74 32.57 18.57
C SER A 27 -7.59 31.07 18.89
N GLY A 28 -6.66 30.37 18.24
CA GLY A 28 -6.46 28.93 18.41
C GLY A 28 -7.40 28.03 17.59
N LYS A 29 -8.32 28.59 16.79
CA LYS A 29 -9.17 27.80 15.88
C LYS A 29 -8.34 27.19 14.75
N PHE A 30 -8.47 25.88 14.54
CA PHE A 30 -7.82 25.14 13.46
C PHE A 30 -8.77 24.91 12.28
N GLN A 31 -8.32 25.24 11.08
CA GLN A 31 -8.96 24.81 9.84
C GLN A 31 -8.07 23.78 9.15
N ARG A 32 -8.65 22.62 8.79
CA ARG A 32 -7.96 21.56 8.05
C ARG A 32 -8.76 21.22 6.81
N ARG A 33 -8.12 21.26 5.65
CA ARG A 33 -8.71 20.79 4.38
C ARG A 33 -7.85 19.70 3.77
N PHE A 34 -8.45 18.54 3.51
CA PHE A 34 -7.76 17.42 2.87
C PHE A 34 -7.50 17.75 1.39
N THR A 35 -6.30 17.45 0.89
CA THR A 35 -5.93 17.75 -0.50
C THR A 35 -6.49 16.74 -1.52
N GLY A 36 -7.16 15.67 -1.06
CA GLY A 36 -7.64 14.60 -1.92
C GLY A 36 -6.56 13.59 -2.33
N ILE A 37 -5.33 13.76 -1.86
CA ILE A 37 -4.20 12.87 -2.17
C ILE A 37 -3.88 12.00 -0.97
N HIS A 38 -3.62 10.72 -1.21
CA HIS A 38 -3.15 9.78 -0.22
C HIS A 38 -2.14 8.85 -0.86
N PHE A 39 -1.05 8.56 -0.15
CA PHE A 39 -0.07 7.55 -0.53
C PHE A 39 0.57 6.94 0.73
N TYR A 40 1.12 5.75 0.59
CA TYR A 40 1.93 5.14 1.64
C TYR A 40 3.41 5.50 1.47
N GLU A 41 4.07 5.78 2.58
CA GLU A 41 5.52 5.66 2.69
C GLU A 41 5.82 4.40 3.48
N ALA A 42 6.87 3.68 3.11
CA ALA A 42 7.32 2.52 3.86
C ALA A 42 8.80 2.62 4.18
N GLU A 43 9.23 1.94 5.22
CA GLU A 43 10.60 1.95 5.70
C GLU A 43 10.95 0.55 6.19
N PHE A 44 12.15 0.05 5.90
CA PHE A 44 12.61 -1.22 6.44
C PHE A 44 14.13 -1.27 6.55
N THR A 45 14.64 -2.15 7.41
CA THR A 45 16.07 -2.40 7.57
C THR A 45 16.41 -3.78 6.99
N ALA A 46 17.34 -3.82 6.04
CA ALA A 46 17.96 -5.07 5.57
C ALA A 46 19.19 -5.38 6.42
N ASN A 47 19.22 -6.58 7.01
CA ASN A 47 20.34 -7.11 7.77
C ASN A 47 20.96 -8.27 6.99
N PHE A 48 22.28 -8.28 6.85
CA PHE A 48 22.99 -9.24 6.01
C PHE A 48 24.43 -9.46 6.48
N MET A 49 25.03 -10.60 6.13
CA MET A 49 26.46 -10.84 6.35
C MET A 49 27.28 -10.18 5.24
N ALA A 50 28.53 -9.79 5.53
CA ALA A 50 29.40 -9.13 4.54
C ALA A 50 29.53 -9.91 3.22
N GLN A 51 29.54 -11.25 3.28
CA GLN A 51 29.60 -12.12 2.11
C GLN A 51 28.36 -11.99 1.18
N ASP A 52 27.21 -11.59 1.73
CA ASP A 52 25.93 -11.49 1.02
C ASP A 52 25.66 -10.06 0.48
N ILE A 53 26.62 -9.14 0.63
CA ILE A 53 26.48 -7.74 0.21
C ILE A 53 26.13 -7.58 -1.27
N ASN A 54 26.54 -8.54 -2.11
CA ASN A 54 26.26 -8.50 -3.55
C ASN A 54 24.76 -8.56 -3.85
N GLU A 55 23.96 -9.26 -3.05
CA GLU A 55 22.50 -9.29 -3.21
C GLU A 55 21.87 -7.92 -2.91
N VAL A 56 22.43 -7.21 -1.93
CA VAL A 56 22.02 -5.83 -1.59
C VAL A 56 22.39 -4.86 -2.70
N LYS A 57 23.61 -4.97 -3.24
CA LYS A 57 24.06 -4.18 -4.40
C LYS A 57 23.20 -4.42 -5.62
N GLU A 58 22.86 -5.67 -5.92
CA GLU A 58 21.97 -6.02 -7.03
C GLU A 58 20.58 -5.43 -6.85
N PHE A 59 20.01 -5.54 -5.65
CA PHE A 59 18.72 -4.94 -5.34
C PHE A 59 18.76 -3.41 -5.53
N VAL A 60 19.78 -2.74 -5.00
CA VAL A 60 19.98 -1.30 -5.17
C VAL A 60 20.08 -0.93 -6.65
N ALA A 61 20.97 -1.57 -7.40
CA ALA A 61 21.20 -1.26 -8.81
C ALA A 61 19.92 -1.39 -9.66
N LYS A 62 19.07 -2.37 -9.34
CA LYS A 62 17.80 -2.59 -10.06
C LYS A 62 16.74 -1.52 -9.79
N HIS A 63 16.71 -0.93 -8.59
CA HIS A 63 15.58 -0.10 -8.14
C HIS A 63 15.94 1.36 -7.88
N LEU A 64 17.24 1.71 -7.88
CA LEU A 64 17.71 3.07 -7.61
C LEU A 64 17.09 4.11 -8.55
N PHE A 65 16.91 3.76 -9.83
CA PHE A 65 16.36 4.66 -10.84
C PHE A 65 14.84 4.54 -11.01
N GLY A 66 14.13 4.38 -9.89
CA GLY A 66 12.66 4.44 -9.85
C GLY A 66 11.93 3.20 -10.35
N ARG A 67 12.62 2.07 -10.54
CA ARG A 67 11.94 0.81 -10.87
C ARG A 67 11.13 0.35 -9.65
N PRO A 68 9.81 0.13 -9.79
CA PRO A 68 8.97 -0.30 -8.68
C PRO A 68 9.19 -1.77 -8.33
N PHE A 69 8.83 -2.12 -7.10
CA PHE A 69 8.78 -3.50 -6.63
C PHE A 69 7.61 -3.76 -5.68
N SER A 70 7.08 -4.98 -5.71
CA SER A 70 6.04 -5.42 -4.78
C SER A 70 6.58 -5.62 -3.36
N VAL A 71 5.80 -5.20 -2.39
CA VAL A 71 5.98 -5.45 -0.96
C VAL A 71 4.70 -6.08 -0.42
N PRO A 72 4.75 -7.34 0.06
CA PRO A 72 3.60 -7.94 0.72
C PRO A 72 3.33 -7.20 2.03
N LEU A 73 2.10 -6.76 2.25
CA LEU A 73 1.72 -6.02 3.46
C LEU A 73 1.51 -6.93 4.68
N SER A 74 1.63 -8.25 4.49
CA SER A 74 1.56 -9.27 5.56
C SER A 74 0.34 -9.06 6.46
N TYR A 75 0.54 -9.05 7.79
CA TYR A 75 -0.49 -8.87 8.81
C TYR A 75 -1.37 -7.64 8.61
N PHE A 76 -0.87 -6.54 8.03
CA PHE A 76 -1.68 -5.35 7.76
C PHE A 76 -2.79 -5.61 6.74
N SER A 77 -2.56 -6.54 5.81
CA SER A 77 -3.55 -6.97 4.80
C SER A 77 -4.28 -8.26 5.17
N LYS A 78 -4.10 -8.77 6.40
CA LYS A 78 -4.71 -10.03 6.81
C LYS A 78 -6.22 -9.87 6.90
N TYR A 79 -6.92 -10.57 6.02
CA TYR A 79 -8.37 -10.63 6.07
C TYR A 79 -8.84 -11.47 7.26
N THR A 80 -9.80 -10.92 8.03
CA THR A 80 -10.37 -11.57 9.23
C THR A 80 -11.88 -11.80 9.12
N GLY A 81 -12.50 -11.48 7.98
CA GLY A 81 -13.94 -11.65 7.78
C GLY A 81 -14.35 -13.04 7.28
N ASP A 82 -15.62 -13.15 6.93
CA ASP A 82 -16.30 -14.39 6.55
C ASP A 82 -16.40 -14.61 5.02
N VAL A 83 -16.05 -13.61 4.20
CA VAL A 83 -16.08 -13.72 2.74
C VAL A 83 -14.98 -14.64 2.23
N ARG A 84 -15.35 -15.66 1.45
CA ARG A 84 -14.41 -16.63 0.86
C ARG A 84 -14.45 -16.69 -0.66
N GLN A 85 -15.46 -16.09 -1.30
CA GLN A 85 -15.60 -16.05 -2.75
C GLN A 85 -14.86 -14.87 -3.38
N MET A 86 -14.74 -14.91 -4.71
CA MET A 86 -14.24 -13.79 -5.49
C MET A 86 -15.17 -12.58 -5.37
N VAL A 87 -14.64 -11.46 -4.90
CA VAL A 87 -15.38 -10.19 -4.86
C VAL A 87 -15.11 -9.44 -6.16
N THR A 88 -16.17 -8.90 -6.77
CA THR A 88 -16.05 -8.11 -8.00
C THR A 88 -16.86 -6.83 -7.94
N SER A 89 -16.49 -5.85 -8.75
CA SER A 89 -17.32 -4.68 -9.01
C SER A 89 -18.55 -5.07 -9.86
N ALA A 90 -19.74 -4.66 -9.44
CA ALA A 90 -20.98 -4.90 -10.19
C ALA A 90 -21.14 -3.94 -11.38
N ALA A 91 -20.50 -2.77 -11.33
CA ALA A 91 -20.57 -1.73 -12.34
C ALA A 91 -19.27 -0.93 -12.39
N GLY A 92 -19.03 -0.29 -13.53
CA GLY A 92 -17.88 0.60 -13.70
C GLY A 92 -17.99 1.84 -12.80
N THR A 93 -16.86 2.28 -12.25
CA THR A 93 -16.77 3.49 -11.41
C THR A 93 -15.59 4.34 -11.88
N ALA A 94 -15.83 5.61 -12.17
CA ALA A 94 -14.78 6.51 -12.64
C ALA A 94 -13.77 6.89 -11.54
N ARG A 95 -12.56 7.26 -11.96
CA ARG A 95 -11.52 7.89 -11.12
C ARG A 95 -12.13 9.03 -10.29
N GLY A 96 -11.70 9.13 -9.04
CA GLY A 96 -12.24 10.08 -8.06
C GLY A 96 -13.49 9.58 -7.33
N GLY A 97 -14.10 8.48 -7.78
CA GLY A 97 -15.18 7.80 -7.09
C GLY A 97 -14.79 7.35 -5.67
N ARG A 98 -15.77 7.34 -4.77
CA ARG A 98 -15.61 6.92 -3.36
C ARG A 98 -16.43 5.69 -2.99
N LYS A 99 -17.20 5.21 -3.95
CA LYS A 99 -18.13 4.11 -3.80
C LYS A 99 -18.03 3.20 -5.00
N VAL A 100 -17.92 1.91 -4.76
CA VAL A 100 -17.95 0.89 -5.80
C VAL A 100 -19.04 -0.11 -5.45
N ARG A 101 -19.98 -0.36 -6.36
CA ARG A 101 -21.00 -1.38 -6.15
C ARG A 101 -20.38 -2.75 -6.29
N LEU A 102 -20.65 -3.67 -5.35
CA LEU A 102 -20.05 -4.98 -5.31
C LEU A 102 -21.01 -6.10 -5.73
N SER A 103 -20.45 -7.23 -6.18
CA SER A 103 -21.18 -8.47 -6.47
C SER A 103 -20.32 -9.72 -6.25
N ASN A 104 -20.94 -10.90 -6.39
CA ASN A 104 -20.31 -12.22 -6.43
C ASN A 104 -19.75 -12.78 -5.11
N PHE A 105 -20.28 -12.36 -3.96
CA PHE A 105 -19.90 -12.96 -2.67
C PHE A 105 -21.08 -13.10 -1.69
N THR A 106 -20.86 -13.85 -0.62
CA THR A 106 -21.77 -13.91 0.55
C THR A 106 -20.99 -13.53 1.80
N GLY A 107 -21.68 -13.13 2.87
CA GLY A 107 -21.05 -12.62 4.09
C GLY A 107 -20.87 -11.12 4.07
N THR A 108 -19.92 -10.60 4.86
CA THR A 108 -19.69 -9.16 5.03
C THR A 108 -18.22 -8.81 4.88
N LEU A 109 -17.91 -7.90 3.95
CA LEU A 109 -16.62 -7.22 3.96
C LEU A 109 -16.65 -6.17 5.06
N LYS A 110 -15.78 -6.32 6.05
CA LYS A 110 -15.75 -5.47 7.24
C LYS A 110 -15.02 -4.15 6.97
N ALA A 111 -15.45 -3.10 7.66
CA ALA A 111 -14.71 -1.85 7.73
C ALA A 111 -13.27 -2.12 8.23
N GLY A 112 -12.30 -1.36 7.70
CA GLY A 112 -10.87 -1.56 7.96
C GLY A 112 -10.20 -2.59 7.05
N THR A 113 -10.96 -3.39 6.28
CA THR A 113 -10.37 -4.34 5.32
C THR A 113 -9.55 -3.58 4.26
N ILE A 114 -8.31 -4.02 4.06
CA ILE A 114 -7.42 -3.52 3.03
C ILE A 114 -7.73 -4.24 1.72
N ILE A 115 -7.88 -3.47 0.64
CA ILE A 115 -8.18 -4.00 -0.69
C ILE A 115 -7.30 -3.39 -1.77
N GLN A 116 -7.27 -4.06 -2.92
CA GLN A 116 -6.67 -3.58 -4.15
C GLN A 116 -7.52 -4.05 -5.33
N PHE A 117 -7.71 -3.20 -6.32
CA PHE A 117 -8.39 -3.56 -7.56
C PHE A 117 -7.37 -4.20 -8.52
N GLU A 118 -7.79 -5.15 -9.33
CA GLU A 118 -6.87 -5.92 -10.17
C GLU A 118 -6.12 -5.06 -11.19
N ASN A 119 -6.76 -4.03 -11.74
CA ASN A 119 -6.19 -3.21 -12.80
C ASN A 119 -5.14 -2.18 -12.31
N HIS A 120 -5.03 -1.93 -11.00
CA HIS A 120 -4.12 -0.91 -10.49
C HIS A 120 -3.58 -1.20 -9.09
N LYS A 121 -2.39 -0.68 -8.79
CA LYS A 121 -1.65 -1.06 -7.59
C LYS A 121 -2.01 -0.28 -6.33
N LYS A 122 -2.91 0.70 -6.43
CA LYS A 122 -3.33 1.50 -5.28
C LYS A 122 -4.02 0.64 -4.22
N ILE A 123 -3.57 0.79 -2.98
CA ILE A 123 -4.18 0.19 -1.79
C ILE A 123 -5.30 1.11 -1.25
N TYR A 124 -6.43 0.51 -0.90
CA TYR A 124 -7.58 1.17 -0.30
C TYR A 124 -8.00 0.49 0.99
N THR A 125 -8.72 1.24 1.81
CA THR A 125 -9.37 0.75 3.04
C THR A 125 -10.87 0.90 2.89
N ILE A 126 -11.61 -0.18 3.17
CA ILE A 126 -13.06 -0.14 3.28
C ILE A 126 -13.44 0.65 4.54
N THR A 127 -14.33 1.63 4.42
CA THR A 127 -14.68 2.50 5.56
C THR A 127 -15.92 2.04 6.31
N GLU A 128 -16.75 1.18 5.73
CA GLU A 128 -17.99 0.69 6.32
C GLU A 128 -18.25 -0.77 5.92
N ASP A 129 -18.92 -1.52 6.78
CA ASP A 129 -19.32 -2.90 6.50
C ASP A 129 -20.22 -2.95 5.25
N VAL A 130 -19.94 -3.88 4.33
CA VAL A 130 -20.70 -4.04 3.09
C VAL A 130 -20.97 -5.50 2.77
N LYS A 131 -22.21 -5.77 2.34
CA LYS A 131 -22.65 -7.06 1.82
C LYS A 131 -22.77 -7.00 0.30
N SER A 132 -22.83 -8.17 -0.33
CA SER A 132 -22.98 -8.28 -1.79
C SER A 132 -24.21 -7.53 -2.31
N GLY A 133 -24.07 -6.91 -3.48
CA GLY A 133 -25.07 -6.02 -4.08
C GLY A 133 -25.03 -4.57 -3.56
N GLY A 134 -24.37 -4.32 -2.43
CA GLY A 134 -24.21 -3.01 -1.80
C GLY A 134 -23.11 -2.14 -2.38
N GLU A 135 -23.06 -0.87 -1.94
CA GLU A 135 -22.00 0.08 -2.30
C GLU A 135 -20.89 0.07 -1.24
N MET A 136 -19.71 -0.42 -1.62
CA MET A 136 -18.51 -0.35 -0.78
C MET A 136 -17.98 1.07 -0.77
N LYS A 137 -17.98 1.71 0.41
CA LYS A 137 -17.29 2.98 0.63
C LYS A 137 -15.80 2.74 0.90
N LEU A 138 -14.97 3.48 0.20
CA LEU A 138 -13.51 3.32 0.24
C LEU A 138 -12.80 4.64 0.55
N PHE A 139 -11.61 4.50 1.13
CA PHE A 139 -10.65 5.57 1.32
C PHE A 139 -9.26 5.11 0.86
N PRO A 140 -8.49 5.94 0.13
CA PRO A 140 -8.85 7.24 -0.44
C PRO A 140 -9.79 7.10 -1.64
N ASN A 141 -10.11 8.20 -2.34
CA ASN A 141 -10.85 8.13 -3.60
C ASN A 141 -10.07 7.32 -4.66
N LEU A 142 -10.79 6.70 -5.60
CA LEU A 142 -10.22 5.93 -6.71
C LEU A 142 -9.18 6.75 -7.50
N ARG A 143 -8.03 6.14 -7.79
CA ARG A 143 -6.93 6.81 -8.51
C ARG A 143 -6.99 6.55 -10.01
N GLN A 144 -7.66 5.48 -10.41
CA GLN A 144 -7.97 5.14 -11.79
C GLN A 144 -9.43 4.63 -11.89
N ASN A 145 -9.90 4.34 -13.09
CA ASN A 145 -11.24 3.80 -13.31
C ASN A 145 -11.29 2.34 -12.87
N VAL A 146 -12.40 1.94 -12.25
CA VAL A 146 -12.74 0.54 -11.97
C VAL A 146 -13.72 0.08 -13.04
N LEU A 147 -13.47 -1.07 -13.66
CA LEU A 147 -14.33 -1.63 -14.70
C LEU A 147 -15.47 -2.45 -14.09
N ALA A 148 -16.52 -2.77 -14.85
CA ALA A 148 -17.53 -3.73 -14.39
C ALA A 148 -16.95 -5.15 -14.42
N GLY A 149 -17.23 -5.96 -13.40
CA GLY A 149 -16.70 -7.33 -13.27
C GLY A 149 -15.25 -7.39 -12.79
N GLU A 150 -14.64 -6.26 -12.45
CA GLU A 150 -13.25 -6.20 -12.01
C GLU A 150 -13.07 -6.89 -10.66
N VAL A 151 -12.03 -7.72 -10.55
CA VAL A 151 -11.71 -8.44 -9.32
C VAL A 151 -11.16 -7.49 -8.27
N ILE A 152 -11.69 -7.62 -7.05
CA ILE A 152 -11.26 -6.86 -5.88
C ILE A 152 -10.54 -7.82 -4.94
N LYS A 153 -9.22 -7.65 -4.83
CA LYS A 153 -8.37 -8.41 -3.92
C LYS A 153 -8.53 -7.86 -2.52
N TYR A 154 -8.98 -8.71 -1.60
CA TYR A 154 -9.09 -8.41 -0.17
C TYR A 154 -8.17 -9.31 0.68
N GLN A 155 -7.42 -10.21 0.03
CA GLN A 155 -6.40 -11.07 0.60
C GLN A 155 -5.11 -10.90 -0.19
N ASN A 156 -3.97 -11.11 0.47
CA ASN A 156 -2.64 -11.01 -0.13
C ASN A 156 -2.43 -9.69 -0.88
N VAL A 157 -2.90 -8.59 -0.30
CA VAL A 157 -2.72 -7.26 -0.89
C VAL A 157 -1.25 -6.90 -0.81
N GLU A 158 -0.68 -6.55 -1.96
CA GLU A 158 0.69 -6.10 -2.08
C GLU A 158 0.71 -4.61 -2.44
N GLY A 159 1.57 -3.86 -1.79
CA GLY A 159 1.87 -2.50 -2.22
C GLY A 159 2.98 -2.51 -3.25
N GLU A 160 2.87 -1.63 -4.23
CA GLU A 160 3.95 -1.36 -5.17
C GLU A 160 4.69 -0.10 -4.72
N PHE A 161 6.02 -0.18 -4.61
CA PHE A 161 6.84 0.89 -4.05
C PHE A 161 8.09 1.15 -4.88
N VAL A 162 8.56 2.39 -4.85
CA VAL A 162 9.86 2.82 -5.38
C VAL A 162 10.77 3.29 -4.25
N LEU A 163 12.10 3.20 -4.44
CA LEU A 163 13.06 3.77 -3.50
C LEU A 163 12.93 5.30 -3.50
N LYS A 164 12.84 5.88 -2.30
CA LYS A 164 12.85 7.35 -2.08
C LYS A 164 14.27 7.89 -1.99
N THR A 165 15.22 7.02 -1.63
CA THR A 165 16.61 7.39 -1.33
C THR A 165 17.38 7.77 -2.60
N GLU A 166 18.03 8.93 -2.58
CA GLU A 166 18.87 9.44 -3.67
C GLU A 166 20.35 9.05 -3.51
N ASN A 167 20.83 8.91 -2.27
CA ASN A 167 22.22 8.58 -1.94
C ASN A 167 22.31 7.31 -1.10
N ILE A 168 23.26 6.44 -1.42
CA ILE A 168 23.45 5.17 -0.71
C ILE A 168 24.79 5.14 -0.01
N ASP A 169 24.73 5.12 1.32
CA ASP A 169 25.90 4.99 2.18
C ASP A 169 26.20 3.52 2.48
N TRP A 170 27.29 3.01 1.92
CA TRP A 170 27.75 1.64 2.17
C TRP A 170 28.62 1.58 3.42
N LYS A 171 28.05 1.09 4.52
CA LYS A 171 28.84 0.72 5.70
C LYS A 171 29.44 -0.67 5.50
N ILE A 172 30.77 -0.74 5.41
CA ILE A 172 31.51 -2.00 5.29
C ILE A 172 31.76 -2.55 6.69
N ALA A 173 30.97 -3.55 7.08
CA ALA A 173 31.08 -4.24 8.37
C ALA A 173 30.80 -5.73 8.18
N GLN A 174 31.24 -6.59 9.12
CA GLN A 174 30.97 -8.03 9.07
C GLN A 174 29.47 -8.36 9.05
N ILE A 175 28.68 -7.57 9.76
CA ILE A 175 27.21 -7.58 9.72
C ILE A 175 26.75 -6.22 9.19
N GLY A 176 26.20 -6.23 7.98
CA GLY A 176 25.64 -5.07 7.33
C GLY A 176 24.21 -4.79 7.82
N LYS A 177 23.91 -3.51 8.04
CA LYS A 177 22.56 -3.01 8.28
C LYS A 177 22.32 -1.83 7.36
N MET A 178 21.31 -1.94 6.50
CA MET A 178 20.97 -0.90 5.54
C MET A 178 19.49 -0.56 5.62
N LYS A 179 19.20 0.73 5.82
CA LYS A 179 17.84 1.26 5.88
C LYS A 179 17.39 1.66 4.47
N PHE A 180 16.16 1.31 4.12
CA PHE A 180 15.52 1.71 2.87
C PHE A 180 14.23 2.48 3.16
N GLU A 181 14.06 3.60 2.47
CA GLU A 181 12.85 4.41 2.51
C GLU A 181 12.15 4.34 1.17
N LEU A 182 10.83 4.15 1.21
CA LEU A 182 9.99 3.82 0.08
C LEU A 182 8.82 4.77 -0.03
N VAL A 183 8.37 5.01 -1.26
CA VAL A 183 7.09 5.69 -1.54
C VAL A 183 6.26 4.82 -2.47
N GLU A 184 4.95 4.75 -2.19
CA GLU A 184 3.99 3.98 -2.97
C GLU A 184 3.96 4.49 -4.42
N ASN A 185 4.01 3.55 -5.37
CA ASN A 185 3.82 3.79 -6.78
C ASN A 185 2.32 3.65 -7.10
N VAL A 186 1.66 4.74 -7.48
CA VAL A 186 0.18 4.85 -7.57
C VAL A 186 -0.28 5.28 -8.94
#